data_AF-L7LQG2-F1
#
_entry.id   AF-L7LQG2-F1
#
_cell.length_a   1.000
_cell.length_b   1.000
_cell.length_c   1.000
_cell.angle_alpha   90.00
_cell.angle_beta   90.00
_cell.angle_gamma   90.00
#
_symmetry.space_group_name_H-M   'P 1'
#
loop_
_entity.id
_entity.type
_entity.pdbx_description
1 polymer ?
#
loop_
_entity_poly.entity_id
_entity_poly.type
_entity_poly.pdbx_seq_one_letter_code
_entity_poly.pdbx_strand_id
1 'polypeptide(L)'
;MLAATRIRAALKFALLMTLLQFGHSNYIRDYEDISQFYSDGARILTLNTTMGASECKYDKVTKHYNKKAEFTRYYGSGATKRSLDLVGHFVNHRHRWTPVELDTMDVKKKAGDSFSTERLLHAFDNGNCGIFSVTRNWGGRGNDYELRVKIGNDGHGKCYNKFKSDTERAGVFTKVKPCKKP
;
A
#
# COMPACT_ATOMS: atom_id res chain seq x y z
N MET A 1 19.09 38.54 -47.96
CA MET A 1 18.60 37.17 -47.67
C MET A 1 18.74 36.80 -46.18
N LEU A 2 18.16 37.59 -45.26
CA LEU A 2 18.30 37.40 -43.80
C LEU A 2 16.96 37.14 -43.07
N ALA A 3 15.83 37.38 -43.74
CA ALA A 3 14.50 37.16 -43.16
C ALA A 3 14.04 35.69 -43.23
N ALA A 4 14.36 34.99 -44.32
CA ALA A 4 13.94 33.60 -44.55
C ALA A 4 14.61 32.59 -43.58
N THR A 5 15.82 32.89 -43.10
CA THR A 5 16.56 32.07 -42.13
C THR A 5 16.00 32.22 -40.70
N ARG A 6 15.48 33.40 -40.34
CA ARG A 6 14.90 33.65 -39.00
C ARG A 6 13.55 32.95 -38.80
N ILE A 7 12.72 32.88 -39.84
CA ILE A 7 11.40 32.21 -39.79
C ILE A 7 11.55 30.69 -39.63
N ARG A 8 12.55 30.08 -40.29
CA ARG A 8 12.85 28.65 -40.15
C ARG A 8 13.32 28.26 -38.74
N ALA A 9 14.06 29.14 -38.05
CA ALA A 9 14.50 28.90 -36.68
C ALA A 9 13.32 28.98 -35.68
N ALA A 10 12.42 29.95 -35.87
CA ALA A 10 11.23 30.12 -35.03
C ALA A 10 10.25 28.94 -35.14
N LEU A 11 10.04 28.40 -36.36
CA LEU A 11 9.20 27.21 -36.59
C LEU A 11 9.77 25.96 -35.92
N LYS A 12 11.10 25.78 -35.95
CA LYS A 12 11.77 24.66 -35.26
C LYS A 12 11.67 24.78 -33.73
N PHE A 13 11.77 25.99 -33.19
CA PHE A 13 11.58 26.24 -31.76
C PHE A 13 10.14 26.01 -31.32
N ALA A 14 9.14 26.43 -32.11
CA ALA A 14 7.73 26.17 -31.83
C ALA A 14 7.41 24.67 -31.83
N LEU A 15 8.01 23.89 -32.74
CA LEU A 15 7.90 22.43 -32.78
C LEU A 15 8.58 21.74 -31.58
N LEU A 16 9.72 22.23 -31.12
CA LEU A 16 10.37 21.72 -29.91
C LEU A 16 9.56 22.02 -28.64
N MET A 17 8.96 23.21 -28.56
CA MET A 17 8.16 23.63 -27.40
C MET A 17 6.83 22.87 -27.31
N THR A 18 6.19 22.56 -28.44
CA THR A 18 4.99 21.70 -28.44
C THR A 18 5.34 20.25 -28.06
N LEU A 19 6.47 19.70 -28.52
CA LEU A 19 6.93 18.38 -28.08
C LEU A 19 7.23 18.32 -26.56
N LEU A 20 7.71 19.41 -25.96
CA LEU A 20 7.92 19.52 -24.51
C LEU A 20 6.61 19.65 -23.71
N GLN A 21 5.59 20.33 -24.26
CA GLN A 21 4.27 20.45 -23.63
C GLN A 21 3.44 19.16 -23.73
N PHE A 22 3.56 18.39 -24.83
CA PHE A 22 2.95 17.06 -24.96
C PHE A 22 3.81 15.93 -24.38
N GLY A 23 5.06 16.23 -24.01
CA GLY A 23 6.01 15.32 -23.36
C GLY A 23 5.84 15.20 -21.85
N HIS A 24 4.74 15.70 -21.27
CA HIS A 24 4.31 15.26 -19.94
C HIS A 24 3.85 13.81 -20.04
N SER A 25 4.83 12.91 -20.12
CA SER A 25 4.64 11.50 -19.79
C SER A 25 4.02 11.50 -18.40
N ASN A 26 2.72 11.21 -18.35
CA ASN A 26 2.09 10.79 -17.12
C ASN A 26 2.91 9.60 -16.64
N TYR A 27 3.78 9.83 -15.65
CA TYR A 27 4.50 8.76 -15.00
C TYR A 27 3.43 7.79 -14.50
N ILE A 28 3.32 6.64 -15.17
CA ILE A 28 2.40 5.60 -14.72
C ILE A 28 2.93 5.22 -13.34
N ARG A 29 2.16 5.59 -12.31
CA ARG A 29 2.49 5.31 -10.93
C ARG A 29 2.44 3.79 -10.76
N ASP A 30 3.61 3.15 -10.85
CA ASP A 30 3.75 1.70 -10.78
C ASP A 30 3.59 1.15 -9.35
N TYR A 31 3.55 2.04 -8.35
CA TYR A 31 3.55 1.68 -6.93
C TYR A 31 2.51 2.48 -6.15
N GLU A 32 2.06 1.93 -5.04
CA GLU A 32 1.25 2.68 -4.07
C GLU A 32 2.16 3.15 -2.95
N ASP A 33 2.00 4.40 -2.51
CA ASP A 33 2.68 4.89 -1.32
C ASP A 33 1.93 4.43 -0.06
N ILE A 34 2.49 3.42 0.62
CA ILE A 34 1.92 2.86 1.85
C ILE A 34 1.82 3.90 2.95
N SER A 35 2.69 4.92 2.98
CA SER A 35 2.65 5.94 4.04
C SER A 35 1.35 6.73 4.01
N GLN A 36 0.79 6.98 2.82
CA GLN A 36 -0.47 7.71 2.63
C GLN A 36 -1.68 6.92 3.12
N PHE A 37 -1.56 5.60 3.26
CA PHE A 37 -2.62 4.77 3.83
C PHE A 37 -2.74 4.94 5.34
N TYR A 38 -1.68 5.37 6.03
CA TYR A 38 -1.67 5.57 7.48
C TYR A 38 -1.82 7.04 7.83
N SER A 39 -2.56 7.33 8.90
CA SER A 39 -2.68 8.70 9.44
C SER A 39 -2.88 8.64 10.96
N ASP A 40 -2.58 9.74 11.64
CA ASP A 40 -2.77 9.86 13.09
C ASP A 40 -4.20 9.51 13.49
N GLY A 41 -4.36 8.63 14.47
CA GLY A 41 -5.67 8.18 14.96
C GLY A 41 -6.43 7.25 14.02
N ALA A 42 -5.88 6.90 12.84
CA ALA A 42 -6.54 6.00 11.91
C ALA A 42 -6.82 4.64 12.56
N ARG A 43 -8.00 4.12 12.24
CA ARG A 43 -8.52 2.84 12.72
C ARG A 43 -8.63 1.95 11.49
N ILE A 44 -7.75 0.96 11.33
CA ILE A 44 -7.67 0.13 10.11
C ILE A 44 -8.10 -1.29 10.44
N LEU A 45 -9.09 -1.82 9.74
CA LEU A 45 -9.66 -3.15 9.95
C LEU A 45 -9.36 -4.06 8.77
N THR A 46 -8.89 -5.28 9.03
CA THR A 46 -8.87 -6.35 8.01
C THR A 46 -10.26 -6.91 7.82
N LEU A 47 -10.79 -6.86 6.60
CA LEU A 47 -12.09 -7.45 6.21
C LEU A 47 -11.93 -8.88 5.71
N ASN A 48 -10.85 -9.17 4.98
CA ASN A 48 -10.56 -10.49 4.45
C ASN A 48 -9.07 -10.78 4.54
N THR A 49 -8.72 -12.04 4.80
CA THR A 49 -7.33 -12.50 4.86
C THR A 49 -7.19 -13.92 4.32
N THR A 50 -6.05 -14.26 3.74
CA THR A 50 -5.70 -15.65 3.38
C THR A 50 -4.93 -16.39 4.47
N MET A 51 -4.54 -15.70 5.56
CA MET A 51 -3.70 -16.26 6.64
C MET A 51 -4.49 -17.13 7.63
N GLY A 52 -5.82 -17.09 7.58
CA GLY A 52 -6.71 -17.75 8.54
C GLY A 52 -7.47 -16.77 9.43
N ALA A 53 -8.63 -17.20 9.97
CA ALA A 53 -9.54 -16.33 10.71
C ALA A 53 -8.95 -15.79 12.03
N SER A 54 -8.03 -16.53 12.67
CA SER A 54 -7.33 -16.07 13.87
C SER A 54 -6.41 -14.87 13.62
N GLU A 55 -6.11 -14.58 12.35
CA GLU A 55 -5.25 -13.48 11.92
C GLU A 55 -6.02 -12.24 11.52
N CYS A 56 -7.35 -12.28 11.65
CA CYS A 56 -8.18 -11.09 11.60
C CYS A 56 -7.74 -10.10 12.66
N LYS A 57 -7.53 -8.86 12.23
CA LYS A 57 -6.88 -7.85 13.04
C LYS A 57 -7.42 -6.46 12.78
N TYR A 58 -7.18 -5.61 13.76
CA TYR A 58 -7.53 -4.21 13.76
C TYR A 58 -6.33 -3.42 14.28
N ASP A 59 -5.89 -2.43 13.51
CA ASP A 59 -4.76 -1.56 13.84
C ASP A 59 -5.29 -0.17 14.25
N LYS A 60 -4.86 0.29 15.43
CA LYS A 60 -5.08 1.67 15.89
C LYS A 60 -3.77 2.44 15.77
N VAL A 61 -3.70 3.33 14.79
CA VAL A 61 -2.52 4.19 14.57
C VAL A 61 -2.44 5.24 15.68
N THR A 62 -1.36 5.22 16.43
CA THR A 62 -1.11 6.16 17.52
C THR A 62 -0.32 7.37 17.05
N LYS A 63 0.67 7.15 16.17
CA LYS A 63 1.48 8.20 15.54
C LYS A 63 1.89 7.82 14.13
N HIS A 64 1.90 8.79 13.24
CA HIS A 64 2.34 8.70 11.87
C HIS A 64 3.44 9.73 11.60
N TYR A 65 4.49 9.29 10.92
CA TYR A 65 5.62 10.09 10.48
C TYR A 65 5.94 9.74 9.03
N ASN A 66 6.68 10.60 8.34
CA ASN A 66 7.00 10.42 6.91
C ASN A 66 7.64 9.05 6.57
N LYS A 67 8.34 8.41 7.50
CA LYS A 67 9.03 7.12 7.28
C LYS A 67 8.61 6.01 8.24
N LYS A 68 7.65 6.24 9.13
CA LYS A 68 7.18 5.22 10.06
C LYS A 68 5.77 5.49 10.57
N ALA A 69 5.08 4.45 10.99
CA ALA A 69 3.89 4.53 11.81
C ALA A 69 4.05 3.70 13.09
N GLU A 70 3.50 4.21 14.19
CA GLU A 70 3.34 3.49 15.44
C GLU A 70 1.87 3.15 15.61
N PHE A 71 1.58 1.91 16.00
CA PHE A 71 0.22 1.44 16.11
C PHE A 71 0.11 0.27 17.08
N THR A 72 -1.07 0.14 17.68
CA THR A 72 -1.43 -1.05 18.45
C THR A 72 -2.28 -1.95 17.57
N ARG A 73 -1.84 -3.20 17.40
CA ARG A 73 -2.55 -4.23 16.63
C ARG A 73 -3.29 -5.15 17.56
N TYR A 74 -4.59 -5.29 17.33
CA TYR A 74 -5.48 -6.17 18.06
C TYR A 74 -5.87 -7.34 17.16
N TYR A 75 -5.81 -8.56 17.68
CA TYR A 75 -6.24 -9.76 16.98
C TYR A 75 -7.62 -10.20 17.44
N GLY A 76 -8.47 -10.62 16.50
CA GLY A 76 -9.86 -10.98 16.75
C GLY A 76 -10.26 -12.32 16.14
N SER A 77 -10.22 -13.37 16.95
CA SER A 77 -11.31 -14.35 17.15
C SER A 77 -10.89 -15.37 18.23
N GLY A 78 -11.43 -15.27 19.45
CA GLY A 78 -11.13 -16.17 20.57
C GLY A 78 -11.32 -15.52 21.95
N ALA A 79 -11.29 -16.31 23.03
CA ALA A 79 -11.53 -15.87 24.42
C ALA A 79 -10.47 -14.89 24.98
N THR A 80 -9.33 -14.74 24.31
CA THR A 80 -8.23 -13.85 24.70
C THR A 80 -7.91 -12.86 23.58
N LYS A 81 -8.26 -11.59 23.79
CA LYS A 81 -7.87 -10.49 22.90
C LYS A 81 -6.36 -10.26 23.05
N ARG A 82 -5.55 -10.74 22.11
CA ARG A 82 -4.12 -10.43 22.04
C ARG A 82 -3.94 -9.05 21.40
N SER A 83 -3.13 -8.20 22.05
CA SER A 83 -2.69 -6.93 21.48
C SER A 83 -1.16 -6.88 21.42
N LEU A 84 -0.63 -6.15 20.45
CA LEU A 84 0.80 -5.91 20.26
C LEU A 84 1.03 -4.44 19.92
N ASP A 85 2.00 -3.82 20.58
CA ASP A 85 2.49 -2.50 20.19
C ASP A 85 3.60 -2.63 19.16
N LEU A 86 3.38 -2.01 18.00
CA LEU A 86 4.18 -2.20 16.81
C LEU A 86 4.70 -0.86 16.27
N VAL A 87 5.82 -0.95 15.56
CA VAL A 87 6.38 0.14 14.75
C VAL A 87 6.57 -0.41 13.35
N GLY A 88 5.94 0.24 12.37
CA GLY A 88 6.13 -0.04 10.95
C GLY A 88 7.04 1.00 10.33
N HIS A 89 8.12 0.58 9.68
CA HIS A 89 9.01 1.45 8.93
C HIS A 89 8.68 1.37 7.44
N PHE A 90 8.39 2.51 6.84
CA PHE A 90 8.08 2.60 5.42
C PHE A 90 9.38 2.54 4.60
N VAL A 91 9.43 1.61 3.66
CA VAL A 91 10.60 1.31 2.84
C VAL A 91 10.15 0.99 1.41
N ASN A 92 11.05 1.16 0.45
CA ASN A 92 10.91 0.57 -0.87
C ASN A 92 12.04 -0.44 -1.07
N HIS A 93 11.70 -1.73 -1.05
CA HIS A 93 12.69 -2.79 -1.20
C HIS A 93 13.21 -2.93 -2.64
N ARG A 94 12.48 -2.43 -3.64
CA ARG A 94 12.82 -2.56 -5.07
C ARG A 94 13.82 -1.50 -5.53
N HIS A 95 13.79 -0.32 -4.93
CA HIS A 95 14.64 0.80 -5.32
C HIS A 95 15.31 1.45 -4.10
N ARG A 96 16.32 0.75 -3.56
CA ARG A 96 17.06 1.20 -2.35
C ARG A 96 17.82 2.52 -2.52
N TRP A 97 18.08 2.95 -3.76
CA TRP A 97 19.01 4.03 -4.08
C TRP A 97 18.36 5.22 -4.79
N THR A 98 17.05 5.20 -5.04
CA THR A 98 16.31 6.30 -5.67
C THR A 98 15.17 6.76 -4.77
N PRO A 99 14.86 8.06 -4.71
CA PRO A 99 13.71 8.57 -3.98
C PRO A 99 12.43 8.14 -4.72
N VAL A 100 11.84 7.03 -4.28
CA VAL A 100 10.60 6.48 -4.83
C VAL A 100 9.55 6.31 -3.73
N GLU A 101 8.30 6.13 -4.13
CA GLU A 101 7.19 5.87 -3.21
C GLU A 101 7.47 4.63 -2.34
N LEU A 102 7.13 4.71 -1.06
CA LEU A 102 7.40 3.65 -0.10
C LEU A 102 6.27 2.63 -0.18
N ASP A 103 6.45 1.53 -0.88
CA ASP A 103 5.38 0.53 -1.13
C ASP A 103 5.23 -0.49 0.02
N THR A 104 6.24 -0.57 0.87
CA THR A 104 6.38 -1.64 1.87
C THR A 104 6.56 -1.08 3.28
N MET A 105 6.05 -1.80 4.27
CA MET A 105 6.22 -1.52 5.69
C MET A 105 6.86 -2.73 6.37
N ASP A 106 8.06 -2.55 6.91
CA ASP A 106 8.70 -3.52 7.80
C ASP A 106 8.23 -3.28 9.24
N VAL A 107 7.47 -4.23 9.77
CA VAL A 107 6.82 -4.16 11.08
C VAL A 107 7.68 -4.87 12.11
N LYS A 108 7.90 -4.19 13.23
CA LYS A 108 8.60 -4.71 14.40
C LYS A 108 7.74 -4.54 15.64
N LYS A 109 7.91 -5.42 16.62
CA LYS A 109 7.44 -5.17 17.99
C LYS A 109 8.23 -4.00 18.56
N LYS A 110 7.60 -3.18 19.41
CA LYS A 110 8.34 -2.13 20.15
C LYS A 110 9.51 -2.69 20.98
N ALA A 111 9.42 -3.95 21.42
CA ALA A 111 10.49 -4.68 22.10
C ALA A 111 11.68 -5.06 21.20
N GLY A 112 11.64 -4.80 19.88
CA GLY A 112 12.77 -4.94 18.96
C GLY A 112 12.64 -6.08 17.94
N ASP A 113 11.84 -7.11 18.22
CA ASP A 113 11.69 -8.26 17.31
C ASP A 113 11.05 -7.86 15.97
N SER A 114 11.59 -8.39 14.87
CA SER A 114 10.90 -8.34 13.59
C SER A 114 9.59 -9.14 13.66
N PHE A 115 8.53 -8.61 13.04
CA PHE A 115 7.19 -9.18 13.14
C PHE A 115 6.61 -9.56 11.78
N SER A 116 6.60 -8.65 10.82
CA SER A 116 6.11 -8.90 9.46
C SER A 116 6.67 -7.87 8.48
N THR A 117 6.61 -8.19 7.19
CA THR A 117 6.77 -7.25 6.09
C THR A 117 5.44 -7.17 5.36
N GLU A 118 4.93 -5.95 5.14
CA GLU A 118 3.60 -5.69 4.61
C GLU A 118 3.69 -4.73 3.43
N ARG A 119 3.33 -5.16 2.23
CA ARG A 119 3.36 -4.33 1.01
C ARG A 119 1.95 -3.92 0.63
N LEU A 120 1.73 -2.63 0.36
CA LEU A 120 0.51 -2.13 -0.26
C LEU A 120 0.60 -2.38 -1.77
N LEU A 121 -0.29 -3.23 -2.28
CA LEU A 121 -0.33 -3.57 -3.71
C LEU A 121 -1.21 -2.58 -4.47
N HIS A 122 -2.36 -2.25 -3.89
CA HIS A 122 -3.36 -1.38 -4.50
C HIS A 122 -4.09 -0.58 -3.43
N ALA A 123 -4.35 0.69 -3.71
CA ALA A 123 -5.18 1.56 -2.89
C ALA A 123 -6.39 2.06 -3.68
N PHE A 124 -7.53 2.15 -3.01
CA PHE A 124 -8.78 2.64 -3.57
C PHE A 124 -9.39 3.68 -2.62
N ASP A 125 -10.35 4.44 -3.15
CA ASP A 125 -11.20 5.35 -2.38
C ASP A 125 -10.37 6.34 -1.55
N ASN A 126 -9.35 6.95 -2.18
CA ASN A 126 -8.40 7.87 -1.55
C ASN A 126 -7.64 7.24 -0.36
N GLY A 127 -7.27 5.96 -0.48
CA GLY A 127 -6.52 5.25 0.56
C GLY A 127 -7.37 4.83 1.75
N ASN A 128 -8.69 4.69 1.56
CA ASN A 128 -9.60 4.14 2.57
C ASN A 128 -9.75 2.62 2.45
N CYS A 129 -9.47 2.05 1.28
CA CYS A 129 -9.43 0.61 1.05
C CYS A 129 -8.10 0.20 0.43
N GLY A 130 -7.45 -0.82 0.97
CA GLY A 130 -6.10 -1.23 0.57
C GLY A 130 -5.98 -2.74 0.51
N ILE A 131 -5.25 -3.22 -0.50
CA ILE A 131 -4.90 -4.62 -0.69
C ILE A 131 -3.44 -4.79 -0.31
N PHE A 132 -3.18 -5.63 0.68
CA PHE A 132 -1.85 -5.85 1.23
C PHE A 132 -1.37 -7.26 0.90
N SER A 133 -0.09 -7.38 0.53
CA SER A 133 0.66 -8.61 0.67
C SER A 133 1.36 -8.63 2.02
N VAL A 134 1.25 -9.72 2.77
CA VAL A 134 1.81 -9.86 4.11
C VAL A 134 2.78 -11.04 4.13
N THR A 135 3.95 -10.86 4.73
CA THR A 135 4.92 -11.94 4.94
C THR A 135 5.42 -11.92 6.38
N ARG A 136 5.39 -13.06 7.06
CA ARG A 136 5.92 -13.19 8.45
C ARG A 136 7.35 -13.73 8.52
N ASN A 137 7.78 -14.41 7.47
CA ASN A 137 9.10 -15.03 7.42
C ASN A 137 10.12 -14.05 6.83
N TRP A 138 11.31 -14.04 7.42
CA TRP A 138 12.45 -13.32 6.89
C TRP A 138 12.80 -13.88 5.50
N GLY A 139 12.86 -13.02 4.47
CA GLY A 139 13.09 -13.43 3.07
C GLY A 139 11.94 -13.17 2.09
N GLY A 140 10.83 -12.55 2.53
CA GLY A 140 9.86 -11.90 1.62
C GLY A 140 9.03 -12.84 0.71
N ARG A 141 9.09 -14.16 0.94
CA ARG A 141 8.27 -15.14 0.23
C ARG A 141 7.01 -15.45 1.03
N GLY A 142 5.98 -14.66 0.83
CA GLY A 142 4.64 -14.89 1.35
C GLY A 142 3.60 -14.75 0.23
N ASN A 143 2.61 -15.63 0.22
CA ASN A 143 1.45 -15.54 -0.68
C ASN A 143 0.20 -15.13 0.11
N ASP A 144 0.40 -14.39 1.21
CA ASP A 144 -0.69 -13.97 2.05
C ASP A 144 -1.18 -12.58 1.66
N TYR A 145 -2.50 -12.47 1.53
CA TYR A 145 -3.18 -11.26 1.11
C TYR A 145 -4.18 -10.84 2.16
N GLU A 146 -4.32 -9.52 2.32
CA GLU A 146 -5.32 -8.92 3.18
C GLU A 146 -6.02 -7.77 2.49
N LEU A 147 -7.35 -7.72 2.63
CA LEU A 147 -8.15 -6.55 2.33
C LEU A 147 -8.33 -5.76 3.62
N ARG A 148 -7.85 -4.52 3.66
CA ARG A 148 -7.95 -3.65 4.83
C ARG A 148 -8.67 -2.36 4.49
N VAL A 149 -9.46 -1.86 5.44
CA VAL A 149 -10.20 -0.61 5.29
C VAL A 149 -10.03 0.29 6.52
N LYS A 150 -10.11 1.60 6.33
CA LYS A 150 -10.28 2.53 7.46
C LYS A 150 -11.71 2.44 7.98
N ILE A 151 -11.90 2.35 9.29
CA ILE A 151 -13.23 2.28 9.93
C ILE A 151 -14.10 3.45 9.45
N GLY A 152 -15.36 3.14 9.16
CA GLY A 152 -16.32 4.07 8.55
C GLY A 152 -16.43 3.90 7.03
N ASN A 153 -15.50 3.17 6.41
CA ASN A 153 -15.54 2.85 4.99
C ASN A 153 -15.90 1.37 4.78
N ASP A 154 -16.41 1.06 3.59
CA ASP A 154 -16.57 -0.30 3.13
C ASP A 154 -15.39 -0.73 2.23
N GLY A 155 -15.25 -2.03 2.03
CA GLY A 155 -14.24 -2.59 1.13
C GLY A 155 -14.85 -3.18 -0.12
N HIS A 156 -16.09 -2.83 -0.48
CA HIS A 156 -16.83 -3.44 -1.58
C HIS A 156 -16.43 -2.85 -2.94
N GLY A 157 -17.12 -3.28 -4.00
CA GLY A 157 -16.92 -2.74 -5.35
C GLY A 157 -15.52 -3.02 -5.91
N LYS A 158 -14.85 -1.97 -6.40
CA LYS A 158 -13.57 -2.09 -7.11
C LYS A 158 -12.47 -2.69 -6.24
N CYS A 159 -12.41 -2.32 -4.97
CA CYS A 159 -11.38 -2.79 -4.05
C CYS A 159 -11.52 -4.31 -3.79
N TYR A 160 -12.73 -4.78 -3.45
CA TYR A 160 -12.98 -6.23 -3.28
C TYR A 160 -12.74 -7.03 -4.56
N ASN A 161 -13.20 -6.54 -5.71
CA ASN A 161 -13.04 -7.24 -6.98
C ASN A 161 -11.56 -7.36 -7.36
N LYS A 162 -10.76 -6.31 -7.11
CA LYS A 162 -9.31 -6.38 -7.30
C LYS A 162 -8.66 -7.37 -6.35
N PHE A 163 -9.05 -7.38 -5.07
CA PHE A 163 -8.57 -8.37 -4.09
C PHE A 163 -8.86 -9.81 -4.52
N LYS A 164 -10.07 -10.08 -5.00
CA LYS A 164 -10.45 -11.38 -5.56
C LYS A 164 -9.57 -11.73 -6.75
N SER A 165 -9.44 -10.82 -7.73
CA SER A 165 -8.59 -11.04 -8.91
C SER A 165 -7.13 -11.35 -8.56
N ASP A 166 -6.55 -10.62 -7.60
CA ASP A 166 -5.15 -10.81 -7.21
C ASP A 166 -4.96 -12.13 -6.47
N THR A 167 -5.89 -12.52 -5.60
CA THR A 167 -5.84 -13.80 -4.87
C THR A 167 -6.14 -15.00 -5.77
N GLU A 168 -6.98 -14.85 -6.80
CA GLU A 168 -7.19 -15.86 -7.85
C GLU A 168 -5.94 -16.04 -8.70
N ARG A 169 -5.34 -14.94 -9.17
CA ARG A 169 -4.08 -14.98 -9.95
C ARG A 169 -2.93 -15.61 -9.17
N ALA A 170 -2.89 -15.40 -7.86
CA ALA A 170 -1.90 -16.00 -6.97
C ALA A 170 -2.24 -17.46 -6.56
N GLY A 171 -3.40 -18.01 -6.98
CA GLY A 171 -3.80 -19.38 -6.66
C GLY A 171 -4.18 -19.60 -5.19
N VAL A 172 -4.52 -18.54 -4.44
CA VAL A 172 -4.81 -18.58 -2.99
C VAL A 172 -6.24 -18.14 -2.64
N PHE A 173 -7.10 -17.87 -3.64
CA PHE A 173 -8.48 -17.43 -3.42
C PHE A 173 -9.28 -18.38 -2.52
N THR A 174 -9.08 -19.69 -2.63
CA THR A 174 -9.75 -20.71 -1.79
C THR A 174 -9.40 -20.60 -0.30
N LYS A 175 -8.30 -19.91 0.04
CA LYS A 175 -7.86 -19.68 1.41
C LYS A 175 -8.47 -18.42 2.03
N VAL A 176 -9.12 -17.56 1.25
CA VAL A 176 -9.71 -16.31 1.74
C VAL A 176 -10.74 -16.62 2.82
N LYS A 177 -10.57 -15.97 3.98
CA LYS A 177 -11.50 -15.99 5.11
C LYS A 177 -12.00 -14.57 5.39
N PRO A 178 -13.31 -14.38 5.59
CA PRO A 178 -13.84 -13.12 6.07
C PRO A 178 -13.50 -12.92 7.54
N CYS A 179 -13.24 -11.68 7.90
CA CYS A 179 -13.03 -11.26 9.27
C CYS A 179 -14.33 -10.72 9.87
N LYS A 180 -14.66 -11.19 11.08
CA LYS A 180 -15.77 -10.61 11.84
C LYS A 180 -15.37 -9.20 12.28
N LYS A 181 -16.29 -8.25 12.13
CA LYS A 181 -16.10 -6.91 12.70
C LYS A 181 -15.97 -7.07 14.24
N PRO A 182 -14.96 -6.45 14.86
CA PRO A 182 -14.75 -6.50 16.31
C PRO A 182 -15.83 -5.76 17.09
#